data_AF-A0A9N9C144-F1
#
_entry.id   AF-A0A9N9C144-F1
#
_cell.length_a   1.000
_cell.length_b   1.000
_cell.length_c   1.000
_cell.angle_alpha   90.00
_cell.angle_beta   90.00
_cell.angle_gamma   90.00
#
_symmetry.space_group_name_H-M   'P 1'
#
loop_
_entity.id
_entity.type
_entity.pdbx_description
1 polymer ?
#
loop_
_entity_poly.entity_id
_entity_poly.type
_entity_poly.pdbx_seq_one_letter_code
_entity_poly.pdbx_strand_id
1 'polypeptide(L)'
;MVNAQEYIEQIFPKHFNEIRAVEKHLEGHLDLSDYPNLTIVDIGHNSQLTSLKLAHSNRITWMSLLGTNIDNFSCLAGTPNLQKVLLPRSGDKIGDDPGNAYIAKVIRESCQENNRLLSQFNKQIQTQLEQEKNNNSQRIKELEKQLANVQQENQALQSQSQQKQQTINDQQSQMNELSNIAFNNNSYNFTKLKKEIFRLKVQELTPQVRNESTKLDQLITETKSKAGHFSLVVDLILENQKQIVQINETSQRDKFIAKAEAYQTILVNNLTEEELQTLLNKQKEVLKLEKHLESLQQI
;
A
#
# COMPACT_ATOMS: atom_id res chain seq x y z
N MET A 1 28.09 -8.86 74.23
CA MET A 1 27.81 -8.06 73.04
C MET A 1 27.59 -9.02 71.89
N VAL A 2 26.77 -8.67 70.91
CA VAL A 2 26.40 -9.55 69.81
C VAL A 2 26.72 -8.85 68.49
N ASN A 3 27.43 -9.51 67.57
CA ASN A 3 27.68 -8.94 66.25
C ASN A 3 26.34 -8.63 65.55
N ALA A 4 26.16 -7.39 65.10
CA ALA A 4 24.90 -6.94 64.53
C ALA A 4 24.48 -7.71 63.27
N GLN A 5 25.42 -7.96 62.35
CA GLN A 5 25.13 -8.64 61.09
C GLN A 5 24.76 -10.10 61.33
N GLU A 6 25.56 -10.82 62.14
CA GLU A 6 25.31 -12.24 62.47
C GLU A 6 23.95 -12.41 63.14
N TYR A 7 23.61 -11.53 64.10
CA TYR A 7 22.29 -11.56 64.75
C TYR A 7 21.16 -11.39 63.73
N ILE A 8 21.29 -10.42 62.83
CA ILE A 8 20.25 -10.13 61.85
C ILE A 8 20.07 -11.29 60.86
N GLU A 9 21.16 -11.87 60.37
CA GLU A 9 21.11 -13.00 59.43
C GLU A 9 20.59 -14.30 60.06
N GLN A 10 20.84 -14.50 61.36
CA GLN A 10 20.33 -15.67 62.09
C GLN A 10 18.82 -15.56 62.38
N ILE A 11 18.33 -14.37 62.70
CA ILE A 11 16.98 -14.16 63.22
C ILE A 11 15.99 -13.75 62.13
N PHE A 12 16.43 -13.02 61.11
CA PHE A 12 15.54 -12.44 60.08
C PHE A 12 15.86 -13.00 58.70
N PRO A 13 14.95 -13.82 58.12
CA PRO A 13 15.03 -14.21 56.72
C PRO A 13 15.02 -13.00 55.77
N LYS A 14 15.77 -13.10 54.65
CA LYS A 14 15.95 -11.99 53.67
C LYS A 14 14.65 -11.45 53.04
N HIS A 15 13.55 -12.19 53.13
CA HIS A 15 12.23 -11.79 52.60
C HIS A 15 11.35 -11.04 53.62
N PHE A 16 11.83 -10.81 54.85
CA PHE A 16 11.09 -10.08 55.86
C PHE A 16 10.83 -8.62 55.46
N ASN A 17 9.69 -8.11 55.88
CA ASN A 17 9.28 -6.72 55.71
C ASN A 17 9.59 -5.86 56.95
N GLU A 18 9.82 -6.47 58.11
CA GLU A 18 10.14 -5.75 59.34
C GLU A 18 11.35 -6.36 60.04
N ILE A 19 12.29 -5.52 60.46
CA ILE A 19 13.37 -5.88 61.36
C ILE A 19 13.19 -5.09 62.64
N ARG A 20 13.06 -5.79 63.77
CA ARG A 20 12.95 -5.20 65.11
C ARG A 20 13.95 -5.86 66.06
N ALA A 21 15.11 -5.25 66.20
CA ALA A 21 16.22 -5.73 67.03
C ALA A 21 16.56 -4.69 68.12
N VAL A 22 15.55 -4.30 68.90
CA VAL A 22 15.67 -3.32 69.99
C VAL A 22 16.32 -3.95 71.23
N GLU A 23 17.25 -3.22 71.87
CA GLU A 23 17.94 -3.62 73.12
C GLU A 23 18.58 -5.02 73.05
N LYS A 24 19.18 -5.36 71.89
CA LYS A 24 19.85 -6.67 71.69
C LYS A 24 21.34 -6.64 71.98
N HIS A 25 21.84 -5.51 72.48
CA HIS A 25 23.27 -5.27 72.69
C HIS A 25 24.09 -5.54 71.41
N LEU A 26 23.54 -5.12 70.26
CA LEU A 26 24.21 -5.24 68.97
C LEU A 26 25.42 -4.31 68.90
N GLU A 27 26.50 -4.79 68.28
CA GLU A 27 27.72 -4.02 68.03
C GLU A 27 28.19 -4.06 66.58
N GLY A 28 28.97 -3.06 66.20
CA GLY A 28 29.66 -3.00 64.91
C GLY A 28 28.83 -2.41 63.76
N HIS A 29 29.03 -2.95 62.57
CA HIS A 29 28.42 -2.49 61.32
C HIS A 29 27.23 -3.36 60.93
N LEU A 30 26.11 -2.75 60.54
CA LEU A 30 24.94 -3.45 60.04
C LEU A 30 24.67 -3.09 58.56
N ASP A 31 24.64 -4.10 57.69
CA ASP A 31 24.29 -3.96 56.28
C ASP A 31 22.96 -4.68 55.98
N LEU A 32 21.91 -3.90 55.76
CA LEU A 32 20.59 -4.41 55.38
C LEU A 32 20.33 -4.31 53.86
N SER A 33 21.37 -4.12 53.04
CA SER A 33 21.20 -3.99 51.58
C SER A 33 20.55 -5.21 50.93
N ASP A 34 20.70 -6.39 51.53
CA ASP A 34 20.12 -7.65 51.04
C ASP A 34 18.65 -7.87 51.45
N TYR A 35 18.01 -6.90 52.11
CA TYR A 35 16.62 -7.00 52.55
C TYR A 35 15.71 -6.05 51.74
N PRO A 36 15.39 -6.39 50.47
CA PRO A 36 14.73 -5.47 49.53
C PRO A 36 13.28 -5.15 49.88
N ASN A 37 12.67 -5.92 50.78
CA ASN A 37 11.25 -5.81 51.13
C ASN A 37 10.99 -5.02 52.42
N LEU A 38 12.02 -4.49 53.08
CA LEU A 38 11.84 -3.79 54.36
C LEU A 38 10.94 -2.56 54.23
N THR A 39 9.95 -2.52 55.11
CA THR A 39 9.06 -1.38 55.35
C THR A 39 9.35 -0.72 56.69
N ILE A 40 9.85 -1.48 57.67
CA ILE A 40 10.13 -1.03 59.04
C ILE A 40 11.50 -1.53 59.50
N VAL A 41 12.31 -0.61 60.03
CA VAL A 41 13.62 -0.90 60.64
C VAL A 41 13.68 -0.30 62.05
N ASP A 42 13.66 -1.15 63.08
CA ASP A 42 13.81 -0.77 64.48
C ASP A 42 15.05 -1.44 65.09
N ILE A 43 16.12 -0.67 65.25
CA ILE A 43 17.38 -1.14 65.84
C ILE A 43 17.76 -0.30 67.06
N GLY A 44 16.75 0.26 67.73
CA GLY A 44 16.92 1.15 68.87
C GLY A 44 17.66 0.53 70.05
N HIS A 45 18.27 1.38 70.86
CA HIS A 45 18.96 1.09 72.12
C HIS A 45 20.09 0.06 71.98
N ASN A 46 20.79 0.08 70.83
CA ASN A 46 22.03 -0.66 70.62
C ASN A 46 23.20 0.31 70.55
N SER A 47 23.68 0.76 71.71
CA SER A 47 24.70 1.81 71.82
C SER A 47 26.06 1.44 71.21
N GLN A 48 26.35 0.16 70.99
CA GLN A 48 27.61 -0.28 70.36
C GLN A 48 27.52 -0.39 68.83
N LEU A 49 26.35 -0.10 68.25
CA LEU A 49 26.13 -0.11 66.81
C LEU A 49 26.60 1.23 66.22
N THR A 50 27.55 1.17 65.28
CA THR A 50 28.27 2.37 64.78
C THR A 50 27.95 2.73 63.34
N SER A 51 27.40 1.83 62.54
CA SER A 51 26.95 2.18 61.18
C SER A 51 25.75 1.37 60.72
N LEU A 52 24.94 1.99 59.87
CA LEU A 52 23.86 1.33 59.12
C LEU A 52 24.03 1.60 57.62
N LYS A 53 24.03 0.53 56.83
CA LYS A 53 23.95 0.58 55.38
C LYS A 53 22.62 0.00 54.91
N LEU A 54 21.99 0.70 53.98
CA LEU A 54 20.73 0.30 53.35
C LEU A 54 20.90 0.35 51.83
N ALA A 55 20.25 -0.55 51.12
CA ALA A 55 20.03 -0.39 49.69
C ALA A 55 19.02 0.75 49.45
N HIS A 56 18.99 1.28 48.22
CA HIS A 56 17.92 2.17 47.80
C HIS A 56 16.57 1.46 47.97
N SER A 57 15.70 2.00 48.82
CA SER A 57 14.40 1.39 49.12
C SER A 57 13.30 2.44 49.15
N ASN A 58 12.34 2.29 48.24
CA ASN A 58 11.10 3.07 48.24
C ASN A 58 10.03 2.48 49.18
N ARG A 59 10.36 1.47 49.99
CA ARG A 59 9.39 0.77 50.85
C ARG A 59 9.50 1.13 52.32
N ILE A 60 10.67 1.55 52.79
CA ILE A 60 10.87 1.90 54.18
C ILE A 60 10.09 3.18 54.49
N THR A 61 9.08 3.07 55.35
CA THR A 61 8.24 4.19 55.78
C THR A 61 8.55 4.62 57.21
N TRP A 62 9.15 3.75 58.01
CA TRP A 62 9.47 4.01 59.41
C TRP A 62 10.83 3.45 59.79
N MET A 63 11.62 4.25 60.53
CA MET A 63 12.93 3.85 61.03
C MET A 63 13.18 4.36 62.44
N SER A 64 13.80 3.55 63.28
CA SER A 64 14.24 3.92 64.62
C SER A 64 15.68 3.49 64.86
N LEU A 65 16.52 4.51 65.09
CA LEU A 65 17.94 4.44 65.40
C LEU A 65 18.22 5.02 66.81
N LEU A 66 17.16 5.24 67.60
CA LEU A 66 17.27 5.87 68.92
C LEU A 66 18.25 5.09 69.80
N GLY A 67 19.15 5.77 70.52
CA GLY A 67 20.09 5.09 71.44
C GLY A 67 21.13 4.20 70.77
N THR A 68 21.42 4.43 69.48
CA THR A 68 22.59 3.87 68.77
C THR A 68 23.72 4.89 68.71
N ASN A 69 24.94 4.46 68.37
CA ASN A 69 26.10 5.32 68.10
C ASN A 69 26.31 5.53 66.59
N ILE A 70 25.27 5.38 65.77
CA ILE A 70 25.35 5.63 64.32
C ILE A 70 25.50 7.14 64.09
N ASP A 71 26.59 7.52 63.42
CA ASP A 71 26.92 8.92 63.12
C ASP A 71 26.78 9.29 61.64
N ASN A 72 26.58 8.31 60.76
CA ASN A 72 26.41 8.51 59.33
C ASN A 72 24.98 8.14 58.89
N PHE A 73 24.19 9.16 58.54
CA PHE A 73 22.81 9.00 58.07
C PHE A 73 22.65 9.10 56.55
N SER A 74 23.74 8.93 55.77
CA SER A 74 23.68 8.98 54.30
C SER A 74 22.72 7.96 53.69
N CYS A 75 22.48 6.83 54.38
CA CYS A 75 21.51 5.82 53.97
C CYS A 75 20.06 6.35 53.86
N LEU A 76 19.71 7.43 54.59
CA LEU A 76 18.38 8.04 54.52
C LEU A 76 18.10 8.70 53.16
N ALA A 77 19.14 9.13 52.44
CA ALA A 77 18.99 9.63 51.07
C ALA A 77 18.49 8.55 50.10
N GLY A 78 18.74 7.28 50.42
CA GLY A 78 18.25 6.12 49.67
C GLY A 78 16.82 5.71 50.00
N THR A 79 16.13 6.38 50.93
CA THR A 79 14.79 6.01 51.41
C THR A 79 13.77 7.14 51.18
N PRO A 80 13.33 7.39 49.92
CA PRO A 80 12.51 8.55 49.58
C PRO A 80 11.10 8.55 50.20
N ASN A 81 10.60 7.40 50.62
CA ASN A 81 9.27 7.25 51.22
C ASN A 81 9.28 7.18 52.76
N LEU A 82 10.42 7.52 53.39
CA LEU A 82 10.55 7.51 54.84
C LEU A 82 9.68 8.62 55.45
N GLN A 83 8.60 8.22 56.14
CA GLN A 83 7.65 9.15 56.75
C GLN A 83 8.05 9.54 58.17
N LYS A 84 8.67 8.62 58.90
CA LYS A 84 9.07 8.84 60.29
C LYS A 84 10.43 8.22 60.54
N VAL A 85 11.34 9.01 61.11
CA VAL A 85 12.64 8.57 61.57
C VAL A 85 12.85 9.02 63.01
N LEU A 86 13.25 8.10 63.88
CA LEU A 86 13.71 8.39 65.23
C LEU A 86 15.23 8.27 65.22
N LEU A 87 15.93 9.39 65.35
CA LEU A 87 17.38 9.45 65.33
C LEU A 87 17.96 9.26 66.75
N PRO A 88 19.25 8.94 66.89
CA PRO A 88 19.92 8.89 68.20
C PRO A 88 19.63 10.16 69.03
N ARG A 89 19.53 9.99 70.35
CA ARG A 89 19.00 11.01 71.27
C ARG A 89 19.84 12.29 71.19
N SER A 90 19.15 13.42 71.07
CA SER A 90 19.71 14.75 71.07
C SER A 90 20.33 15.09 72.44
N GLY A 91 21.64 15.29 72.46
CA GLY A 91 22.41 15.66 73.66
C GLY A 91 23.86 15.16 73.60
N ASP A 92 24.08 14.03 72.94
CA ASP A 92 25.40 13.46 72.75
C ASP A 92 26.02 13.97 71.43
N LYS A 93 27.33 14.16 71.42
CA LYS A 93 28.05 14.55 70.22
C LYS A 93 27.98 13.40 69.21
N ILE A 94 27.66 13.71 67.96
CA ILE A 94 27.83 12.82 66.82
C ILE A 94 29.21 13.20 66.23
N GLY A 95 30.24 12.44 66.58
CA GLY A 95 31.63 12.85 66.36
C GLY A 95 31.98 14.09 67.20
N ASP A 96 32.42 15.18 66.55
CA ASP A 96 32.72 16.46 67.20
C ASP A 96 31.51 17.43 67.25
N ASP A 97 30.46 17.15 66.47
CA ASP A 97 29.30 18.04 66.31
C ASP A 97 28.16 17.66 67.27
N PRO A 98 27.43 18.62 67.86
CA PRO A 98 26.17 18.33 68.54
C PRO A 98 25.20 17.64 67.57
N GLY A 99 24.56 16.54 67.98
CA GLY A 99 23.74 15.73 67.05
C GLY A 99 22.66 16.50 66.28
N ASN A 100 22.08 17.56 66.85
CA ASN A 100 21.13 18.43 66.16
C ASN A 100 21.76 19.22 64.98
N ALA A 101 23.02 19.64 65.12
CA ALA A 101 23.74 20.36 64.06
C ALA A 101 24.05 19.44 62.89
N TYR A 102 24.44 18.19 63.16
CA TYR A 102 24.67 17.18 62.13
C TYR A 102 23.38 16.84 61.36
N ILE A 103 22.26 16.61 62.06
CA ILE A 103 20.96 16.35 61.42
C ILE A 103 20.52 17.53 60.54
N ALA A 104 20.67 18.76 61.04
CA ALA A 104 20.36 19.96 60.27
C ALA A 104 21.24 20.11 59.01
N LYS A 105 22.51 19.68 59.06
CA LYS A 105 23.42 19.66 57.92
C LYS A 105 22.97 18.64 56.86
N VAL A 106 22.67 17.40 57.25
CA VAL A 106 22.19 16.35 56.33
C VAL A 106 20.88 16.75 55.65
N ILE A 107 19.92 17.31 56.40
CA ILE A 107 18.67 17.81 55.84
C ILE A 107 18.95 18.93 54.82
N ARG A 108 19.83 19.88 55.17
CA ARG A 108 20.18 21.00 54.28
C ARG A 108 20.82 20.51 52.98
N GLU A 109 21.77 19.59 53.06
CA GLU A 109 22.45 19.02 51.89
C GLU A 109 21.45 18.26 51.00
N SER A 110 20.56 17.46 51.59
CA SER A 110 19.51 16.75 50.86
C SER A 110 18.53 17.72 50.16
N CYS A 111 18.10 18.78 50.85
CA CYS A 111 17.25 19.80 50.24
C CYS A 111 17.96 20.55 49.10
N GLN A 112 19.24 20.88 49.27
CA GLN A 112 20.02 21.57 48.24
C GLN A 112 20.18 20.71 46.98
N GLU A 113 20.50 19.43 47.15
CA GLU A 113 20.64 18.52 46.01
C GLU A 113 19.31 18.28 45.29
N ASN A 114 18.22 18.08 46.04
CA ASN A 114 16.88 17.97 45.45
C ASN A 114 16.50 19.22 44.66
N ASN A 115 16.76 20.42 45.21
CA ASN A 115 16.49 21.67 44.50
C ASN A 115 17.36 21.82 43.24
N ARG A 116 18.61 21.36 43.28
CA ARG A 116 19.52 21.36 42.11
C ARG A 116 18.98 20.46 41.00
N LEU A 117 18.59 19.23 41.33
CA LEU A 117 17.98 18.28 40.39
C LEU A 117 16.67 18.83 39.81
N LEU A 118 15.81 19.40 40.66
CA LEU A 118 14.56 20.00 40.23
C LEU A 118 14.78 21.15 39.24
N SER A 119 15.77 22.01 39.50
CA SER A 119 16.14 23.11 38.61
C SER A 119 16.67 22.60 37.27
N GLN A 120 17.47 21.54 37.25
CA GLN A 120 17.98 20.94 36.02
C GLN A 120 16.84 20.33 35.19
N PHE A 121 15.95 19.59 35.84
CA PHE A 121 14.79 18.97 35.20
C PHE A 121 13.86 20.02 34.58
N ASN A 122 13.56 21.09 35.33
CA ASN A 122 12.75 22.20 34.81
C ASN A 122 13.39 22.86 33.59
N LYS A 123 14.72 23.05 33.58
CA LYS A 123 15.45 23.62 32.44
C LYS A 123 15.36 22.70 31.20
N GLN A 124 15.46 21.39 31.40
CA GLN A 124 15.32 20.41 30.30
C GLN A 124 13.91 20.45 29.71
N ILE A 125 12.87 20.45 30.54
CA ILE A 125 11.47 20.54 30.09
C ILE A 125 11.25 21.81 29.27
N GLN A 126 11.70 22.97 29.74
CA GLN A 126 11.53 24.22 29.01
C GLN A 126 12.24 24.20 27.65
N THR A 127 13.43 23.59 27.60
CA THR A 127 14.18 23.45 26.34
C THR A 127 13.44 22.55 25.35
N GLN A 128 12.93 21.41 25.81
CA GLN A 128 12.16 20.49 24.98
C GLN A 128 10.87 21.14 24.48
N LEU A 129 10.15 21.84 25.35
CA LEU A 129 8.91 22.53 25.01
C LEU A 129 9.13 23.59 23.92
N GLU A 130 10.22 24.35 24.01
CA GLU A 130 10.56 25.37 23.02
C GLU A 130 10.97 24.74 21.67
N GLN A 131 11.70 23.63 21.70
CA GLN A 131 12.02 22.86 20.49
C GLN A 131 10.75 22.32 19.81
N GLU A 132 9.82 21.74 20.56
CA GLU A 132 8.56 21.24 20.01
C GLU A 132 7.69 22.37 19.43
N LYS A 133 7.62 23.52 20.10
CA LYS A 133 6.91 24.69 19.57
C LYS A 133 7.48 25.15 18.23
N ASN A 134 8.80 25.23 18.13
CA ASN A 134 9.47 25.64 16.90
C ASN A 134 9.25 24.63 15.77
N ASN A 135 9.36 23.34 16.07
CA ASN A 135 9.09 22.26 15.10
C ASN A 135 7.64 22.30 14.61
N ASN A 136 6.67 22.48 15.52
CA ASN A 136 5.26 22.55 15.15
C ASN A 136 4.93 23.80 14.33
N SER A 137 5.53 24.95 14.66
CA SER A 137 5.39 26.18 13.87
C SER A 137 5.88 26.01 12.43
N GLN A 138 7.01 25.33 12.23
CA GLN A 138 7.53 25.01 10.90
C GLN A 138 6.60 24.06 10.14
N ARG A 139 6.10 23.01 10.79
CA ARG A 139 5.16 22.06 10.17
C ARG A 139 3.85 22.74 9.75
N ILE A 140 3.34 23.66 10.55
CA ILE A 140 2.13 24.44 10.21
C ILE A 140 2.36 25.27 8.94
N LYS A 141 3.48 25.99 8.85
CA LYS A 141 3.81 26.79 7.65
C LYS A 141 3.91 25.93 6.38
N GLU A 142 4.48 24.74 6.48
CA GLU A 142 4.57 23.81 5.35
C GLU A 142 3.19 23.29 4.93
N LEU A 143 2.34 22.94 5.90
CA LEU A 143 0.96 22.52 5.63
C LEU A 143 0.12 23.64 4.98
N GLU A 144 0.29 24.88 5.44
CA GLU A 144 -0.37 26.05 4.83
C GLU A 144 0.03 26.23 3.37
N LYS A 145 1.32 26.05 3.05
CA LYS A 145 1.82 26.11 1.67
C LYS A 145 1.24 24.99 0.80
N GLN A 146 1.19 23.77 1.33
CA GLN A 146 0.60 22.63 0.61
C GLN A 146 -0.89 22.84 0.37
N LEU A 147 -1.62 23.38 1.35
CA LEU A 147 -3.03 23.69 1.23
C LEU A 147 -3.29 24.73 0.13
N ALA A 148 -2.47 25.79 0.07
CA ALA A 148 -2.57 26.81 -0.97
C ALA A 148 -2.36 26.22 -2.38
N ASN A 149 -1.38 25.32 -2.53
CA ASN A 149 -1.13 24.65 -3.81
C ASN A 149 -2.33 23.79 -4.25
N VAL A 150 -2.89 22.99 -3.33
CA VAL A 150 -4.07 22.14 -3.61
C VAL A 150 -5.28 22.98 -3.97
N GLN A 151 -5.48 24.12 -3.31
CA GLN A 151 -6.57 25.04 -3.65
C GLN A 151 -6.42 25.61 -5.06
N GLN A 152 -5.20 26.00 -5.46
CA GLN A 152 -4.92 26.48 -6.80
C GLN A 152 -5.16 25.41 -7.87
N GLU A 153 -4.71 24.18 -7.62
CA GLU A 153 -4.92 23.05 -8.54
C GLU A 153 -6.42 22.74 -8.72
N ASN A 154 -7.18 22.73 -7.64
CA ASN A 154 -8.62 22.52 -7.68
C ASN A 154 -9.36 23.60 -8.49
N GLN A 155 -8.95 24.87 -8.38
CA GLN A 155 -9.52 25.95 -9.18
C GLN A 155 -9.22 25.76 -10.68
N ALA A 156 -8.00 25.34 -11.02
CA ALA A 156 -7.61 25.06 -12.40
C ALA A 156 -8.42 23.89 -12.98
N LEU A 157 -8.60 22.81 -12.22
CA LEU A 157 -9.40 21.66 -12.62
C LEU A 157 -10.89 22.01 -12.81
N GLN A 158 -11.46 22.83 -11.93
CA GLN A 158 -12.84 23.33 -12.10
C GLN A 158 -12.99 24.13 -13.40
N SER A 159 -12.05 25.02 -13.67
CA SER A 159 -12.07 25.85 -14.89
C SER A 159 -11.95 25.00 -16.15
N GLN A 160 -11.07 23.99 -16.13
CA GLN A 160 -10.93 23.03 -17.22
C GLN A 160 -12.19 22.19 -17.44
N SER A 161 -12.84 21.75 -16.36
CA SER A 161 -14.08 20.98 -16.43
C SER A 161 -15.22 21.79 -17.05
N GLN A 162 -15.35 23.06 -16.68
CA GLN A 162 -16.34 23.97 -17.26
C GLN A 162 -16.10 24.17 -18.76
N GLN A 163 -14.85 24.37 -19.17
CA GLN A 163 -14.50 24.52 -20.58
C GLN A 163 -14.83 23.26 -21.39
N LYS A 164 -14.50 22.07 -20.87
CA LYS A 164 -14.83 20.79 -21.52
C LYS A 164 -16.35 20.61 -21.64
N GLN A 165 -17.10 20.97 -20.61
CA GLN A 165 -18.56 20.87 -20.65
C GLN A 165 -19.15 21.80 -21.72
N GLN A 166 -18.62 23.02 -21.85
CA GLN A 166 -19.03 23.93 -22.91
C GLN A 166 -18.75 23.34 -24.29
N THR A 167 -17.54 22.80 -24.51
CA THR A 167 -17.19 22.15 -25.79
C THR A 167 -18.10 20.98 -26.13
N ILE A 168 -18.46 20.14 -25.14
CA ILE A 168 -19.39 19.03 -25.33
C ILE A 168 -20.78 19.55 -25.75
N ASN A 169 -21.27 20.59 -25.08
CA ASN A 169 -22.56 21.18 -25.40
C ASN A 169 -22.57 21.78 -26.81
N ASP A 170 -21.51 22.50 -27.19
CA ASP A 170 -21.35 23.10 -28.52
C ASP A 170 -21.32 22.00 -29.61
N GLN A 171 -20.58 20.92 -29.38
CA GLN A 171 -20.51 19.77 -30.29
C GLN A 171 -21.87 19.07 -30.41
N GLN A 172 -22.59 18.88 -29.30
CA GLN A 172 -23.94 18.31 -29.32
C GLN A 172 -24.91 19.19 -30.12
N SER A 173 -24.82 20.52 -29.96
CA SER A 173 -25.64 21.46 -30.72
C SER A 173 -25.37 21.35 -32.22
N GLN A 174 -24.10 21.36 -32.63
CA GLN A 174 -23.70 21.17 -34.03
C GLN A 174 -24.19 19.83 -34.59
N MET A 175 -24.15 18.77 -33.79
CA MET A 175 -24.59 17.45 -34.23
C MET A 175 -26.11 17.35 -34.38
N ASN A 176 -26.85 18.02 -33.51
CA ASN A 176 -28.30 18.17 -33.66
C ASN A 176 -28.65 18.98 -34.92
N GLU A 177 -27.90 20.05 -35.22
CA GLU A 177 -28.09 20.82 -36.44
C GLU A 177 -27.83 19.98 -37.71
N LEU A 178 -26.71 19.24 -37.76
CA LEU A 178 -26.43 18.31 -38.86
C LEU A 178 -27.49 17.23 -38.99
N SER A 179 -27.97 16.68 -37.87
CA SER A 179 -29.09 15.73 -37.85
C SER A 179 -30.34 16.31 -38.49
N ASN A 180 -30.70 17.56 -38.16
CA ASN A 180 -31.90 18.21 -38.70
C ASN A 180 -31.76 18.49 -40.21
N ILE A 181 -30.56 18.82 -40.69
CA ILE A 181 -30.28 19.01 -42.12
C ILE A 181 -30.39 17.67 -42.88
N ALA A 182 -29.76 16.62 -42.36
CA ALA A 182 -29.71 15.32 -43.03
C ALA A 182 -31.05 14.57 -42.97
N PHE A 183 -31.86 14.82 -41.94
CA PHE A 183 -33.11 14.12 -41.70
C PHE A 183 -34.19 15.12 -41.27
N ASN A 184 -35.14 15.42 -42.16
CA ASN A 184 -36.29 16.33 -41.94
C ASN A 184 -37.06 16.02 -40.64
N ASN A 185 -36.59 16.54 -39.49
CA ASN A 185 -37.19 16.41 -38.16
C ASN A 185 -37.50 14.97 -37.70
N ASN A 186 -36.81 13.96 -38.25
CA ASN A 186 -36.90 12.59 -37.74
C ASN A 186 -35.76 12.36 -36.74
N SER A 187 -36.08 11.78 -35.58
CA SER A 187 -35.08 11.46 -34.55
C SER A 187 -33.95 10.61 -35.17
N TYR A 188 -32.73 11.14 -35.18
CA TYR A 188 -31.57 10.43 -35.68
C TYR A 188 -31.36 9.14 -34.90
N ASN A 189 -31.36 8.02 -35.61
CA ASN A 189 -31.11 6.73 -35.03
C ASN A 189 -30.00 6.07 -35.84
N PHE A 190 -28.79 6.09 -35.27
CA PHE A 190 -27.60 5.52 -35.92
C PHE A 190 -27.82 4.05 -36.29
N THR A 191 -28.59 3.31 -35.50
CA THR A 191 -28.98 1.92 -35.80
C THR A 191 -29.86 1.84 -37.05
N LYS A 192 -30.82 2.76 -37.22
CA LYS A 192 -31.65 2.83 -38.45
C LYS A 192 -30.79 3.19 -39.66
N LEU A 193 -29.90 4.17 -39.55
CA LEU A 193 -29.00 4.55 -40.65
C LEU A 193 -28.08 3.38 -41.04
N LYS A 194 -27.48 2.70 -40.06
CA LYS A 194 -26.62 1.52 -40.29
C LYS A 194 -27.39 0.42 -41.02
N LYS A 195 -28.63 0.15 -40.61
CA LYS A 195 -29.52 -0.82 -41.28
C LYS A 195 -29.87 -0.39 -42.71
N GLU A 196 -30.11 0.89 -42.94
CA GLU A 196 -30.46 1.38 -44.28
C GLU A 196 -29.28 1.35 -45.24
N ILE A 197 -28.08 1.77 -44.79
CA ILE A 197 -26.83 1.62 -45.56
C ILE A 197 -26.60 0.15 -45.91
N PHE A 198 -26.85 -0.74 -44.95
CA PHE A 198 -26.72 -2.18 -45.17
C PHE A 198 -27.71 -2.68 -46.23
N ARG A 199 -28.98 -2.31 -46.12
CA ARG A 199 -30.05 -2.63 -47.09
C ARG A 199 -29.66 -2.19 -48.50
N LEU A 200 -29.18 -0.95 -48.63
CA LEU A 200 -28.76 -0.38 -49.92
C LEU A 200 -27.58 -1.15 -50.53
N LYS A 201 -26.56 -1.48 -49.73
CA LYS A 201 -25.41 -2.27 -50.21
C LYS A 201 -25.83 -3.65 -50.74
N VAL A 202 -26.71 -4.35 -50.03
CA VAL A 202 -27.24 -5.66 -50.48
C VAL A 202 -28.08 -5.49 -51.76
N GLN A 203 -28.93 -4.46 -51.80
CA GLN A 203 -29.79 -4.17 -52.96
C GLN A 203 -28.99 -3.83 -54.22
N GLU A 204 -27.84 -3.16 -54.08
CA GLU A 204 -26.96 -2.82 -55.19
C GLU A 204 -26.08 -4.00 -55.65
N LEU A 205 -25.56 -4.79 -54.71
CA LEU A 205 -24.64 -5.89 -55.01
C LEU A 205 -25.36 -7.15 -55.56
N THR A 206 -26.60 -7.41 -55.14
CA THR A 206 -27.35 -8.62 -55.56
C THR A 206 -27.56 -8.70 -57.08
N PRO A 207 -28.03 -7.65 -57.77
CA PRO A 207 -28.14 -7.67 -59.24
C PRO A 207 -26.80 -7.83 -59.95
N GLN A 208 -25.73 -7.25 -59.40
CA GLN A 208 -24.38 -7.37 -59.97
C GLN A 208 -23.89 -8.83 -59.92
N VAL A 209 -23.97 -9.47 -58.75
CA VAL A 209 -23.63 -10.90 -58.59
C VAL A 209 -24.43 -11.75 -59.58
N ARG A 210 -25.74 -11.52 -59.69
CA ARG A 210 -26.62 -12.27 -60.59
C ARG A 210 -26.21 -12.09 -62.07
N ASN A 211 -25.95 -10.86 -62.49
CA ASN A 211 -25.55 -10.57 -63.87
C ASN A 211 -24.20 -11.19 -64.21
N GLU A 212 -23.22 -11.08 -63.33
CA GLU A 212 -21.89 -11.65 -63.56
C GLU A 212 -21.89 -13.19 -63.52
N SER A 213 -22.72 -13.79 -62.65
CA SER A 213 -22.92 -15.25 -62.62
C SER A 213 -23.55 -15.76 -63.93
N THR A 214 -24.53 -15.03 -64.47
CA THR A 214 -25.17 -15.39 -65.75
C THR A 214 -24.15 -15.36 -66.90
N LYS A 215 -23.27 -14.36 -66.93
CA LYS A 215 -22.18 -14.29 -67.92
C LYS A 215 -21.18 -15.42 -67.75
N LEU A 216 -20.86 -15.79 -66.50
CA LEU A 216 -20.00 -16.93 -66.23
C LEU A 216 -20.62 -18.24 -66.73
N ASP A 217 -21.91 -18.49 -66.48
CA ASP A 217 -22.62 -19.69 -66.96
C ASP A 217 -22.61 -19.80 -68.49
N GLN A 218 -22.76 -18.66 -69.19
CA GLN A 218 -22.64 -18.59 -70.64
C GLN A 218 -21.22 -18.98 -71.09
N LEU A 219 -20.18 -18.39 -70.49
CA LEU A 219 -18.79 -18.73 -70.79
C LEU A 219 -18.52 -20.21 -70.51
N ILE A 220 -18.98 -20.77 -69.39
CA ILE A 220 -18.83 -22.19 -69.07
C ILE A 220 -19.45 -23.06 -70.16
N THR A 221 -20.67 -22.71 -70.61
CA THR A 221 -21.38 -23.47 -71.65
C THR A 221 -20.63 -23.42 -72.98
N GLU A 222 -20.16 -22.25 -73.39
CA GLU A 222 -19.38 -22.06 -74.61
C GLU A 222 -18.04 -22.81 -74.55
N THR A 223 -17.31 -22.68 -73.45
CA THR A 223 -16.03 -23.36 -73.24
C THR A 223 -16.20 -24.87 -73.24
N LYS A 224 -17.23 -25.41 -72.58
CA LYS A 224 -17.54 -26.85 -72.60
C LYS A 224 -17.88 -27.36 -74.00
N SER A 225 -18.65 -26.59 -74.75
CA SER A 225 -19.00 -26.93 -76.14
C SER A 225 -17.75 -27.03 -77.01
N LYS A 226 -16.83 -26.05 -76.90
CA LYS A 226 -15.54 -26.04 -77.62
C LYS A 226 -14.57 -27.13 -77.17
N ALA A 227 -14.55 -27.44 -75.87
CA ALA A 227 -13.72 -28.51 -75.30
C ALA A 227 -14.12 -29.92 -75.76
N GLY A 228 -15.37 -30.10 -76.25
CA GLY A 228 -15.85 -31.37 -76.80
C GLY A 228 -15.77 -32.51 -75.77
N HIS A 229 -14.98 -33.54 -76.09
CA HIS A 229 -14.76 -34.69 -75.20
C HIS A 229 -14.08 -34.34 -73.86
N PHE A 230 -13.47 -33.16 -73.75
CA PHE A 230 -12.82 -32.67 -72.54
C PHE A 230 -13.71 -31.74 -71.70
N SER A 231 -15.02 -31.67 -71.94
CA SER A 231 -15.95 -30.83 -71.16
C SER A 231 -15.86 -31.05 -69.64
N LEU A 232 -15.63 -32.29 -69.19
CA LEU A 232 -15.42 -32.62 -67.77
C LEU A 232 -14.13 -32.00 -67.20
N VAL A 233 -13.11 -31.79 -68.03
CA VAL A 233 -11.85 -31.14 -67.61
C VAL A 233 -12.09 -29.66 -67.30
N VAL A 234 -13.01 -29.00 -68.01
CA VAL A 234 -13.45 -27.63 -67.71
C VAL A 234 -14.06 -27.55 -66.31
N ASP A 235 -14.94 -28.50 -65.95
CA ASP A 235 -15.53 -28.57 -64.60
C ASP A 235 -14.48 -28.75 -63.51
N LEU A 236 -13.51 -29.62 -63.75
CA LEU A 236 -12.42 -29.88 -62.80
C LEU A 236 -11.51 -28.66 -62.60
N ILE A 237 -11.25 -27.88 -63.65
CA ILE A 237 -10.51 -26.62 -63.55
C ILE A 237 -11.29 -25.60 -62.72
N LEU A 238 -12.59 -25.44 -62.99
CA LEU A 238 -13.45 -24.51 -62.26
C LEU A 238 -13.56 -24.88 -60.77
N GLU A 239 -13.70 -26.17 -60.45
CA GLU A 239 -13.75 -26.61 -59.05
C GLU A 239 -12.41 -26.36 -58.34
N ASN A 240 -11.28 -26.68 -58.97
CA ASN A 240 -9.97 -26.38 -58.39
C ASN A 240 -9.78 -24.87 -58.17
N GLN A 241 -10.22 -24.04 -59.12
CA GLN A 241 -10.14 -22.58 -59.00
C GLN A 241 -11.01 -22.05 -57.85
N LYS A 242 -12.19 -22.63 -57.61
CA LYS A 242 -13.01 -22.32 -56.44
C LYS A 242 -12.26 -22.63 -55.14
N GLN A 243 -11.63 -23.81 -55.04
CA GLN A 243 -10.81 -24.19 -53.89
C GLN A 243 -9.61 -23.24 -53.68
N ILE A 244 -8.94 -22.82 -54.76
CA ILE A 244 -7.82 -21.87 -54.72
C ILE A 244 -8.24 -20.52 -54.09
N VAL A 245 -9.47 -20.08 -54.32
CA VAL A 245 -10.00 -18.82 -53.78
C VAL A 245 -10.46 -18.96 -52.32
N GLN A 246 -10.86 -20.16 -51.90
CA GLN A 246 -11.41 -20.43 -50.57
C GLN A 246 -10.36 -20.84 -49.53
N ILE A 247 -9.26 -21.49 -49.95
CA ILE A 247 -8.22 -22.02 -49.06
C ILE A 247 -7.16 -20.97 -48.75
N ASN A 248 -6.90 -20.74 -47.46
CA ASN A 248 -5.86 -19.82 -46.98
C ASN A 248 -4.48 -20.50 -46.82
N GLU A 249 -4.42 -21.83 -46.73
CA GLU A 249 -3.16 -22.58 -46.52
C GLU A 249 -2.37 -22.71 -47.83
N THR A 250 -1.16 -22.16 -47.87
CA THR A 250 -0.30 -22.14 -49.06
C THR A 250 0.01 -23.53 -49.61
N SER A 251 0.32 -24.49 -48.74
CA SER A 251 0.71 -25.86 -49.14
C SER A 251 -0.41 -26.61 -49.88
N GLN A 252 -1.67 -26.36 -49.52
CA GLN A 252 -2.85 -26.93 -50.17
C GLN A 252 -3.19 -26.17 -51.45
N ARG A 253 -3.09 -24.83 -51.38
CA ARG A 253 -3.32 -23.95 -52.54
C ARG A 253 -2.40 -24.29 -53.71
N ASP A 254 -1.12 -24.53 -53.45
CA ASP A 254 -0.13 -24.89 -54.47
C ASP A 254 -0.49 -26.22 -55.16
N LYS A 255 -1.04 -27.19 -54.42
CA LYS A 255 -1.52 -28.46 -55.02
C LYS A 255 -2.68 -28.23 -55.97
N PHE A 256 -3.60 -27.33 -55.64
CA PHE A 256 -4.74 -27.02 -56.51
C PHE A 256 -4.32 -26.20 -57.73
N ILE A 257 -3.33 -25.30 -57.58
CA ILE A 257 -2.72 -24.57 -58.72
C ILE A 257 -2.08 -25.56 -59.69
N ALA A 258 -1.23 -26.47 -59.20
CA ALA A 258 -0.58 -27.47 -60.06
C ALA A 258 -1.58 -28.39 -60.78
N LYS A 259 -2.69 -28.76 -60.12
CA LYS A 259 -3.79 -29.51 -60.76
C LYS A 259 -4.51 -28.70 -61.83
N ALA A 260 -4.77 -27.42 -61.59
CA ALA A 260 -5.40 -26.53 -62.57
C ALA A 260 -4.51 -26.34 -63.81
N GLU A 261 -3.19 -26.16 -63.62
CA GLU A 261 -2.21 -26.05 -64.72
C GLU A 261 -2.13 -27.33 -65.56
N ALA A 262 -2.13 -28.50 -64.92
CA ALA A 262 -2.15 -29.80 -65.61
C ALA A 262 -3.41 -29.96 -66.47
N TYR A 263 -4.57 -29.57 -65.95
CA TYR A 263 -5.83 -29.61 -66.70
C TYR A 263 -5.90 -28.56 -67.81
N GLN A 264 -5.34 -27.36 -67.60
CA GLN A 264 -5.20 -26.36 -68.67
C GLN A 264 -4.38 -26.92 -69.83
N THR A 265 -3.26 -27.60 -69.54
CA THR A 265 -2.41 -28.25 -70.55
C THR A 265 -3.18 -29.25 -71.42
N ILE A 266 -4.13 -29.99 -70.84
CA ILE A 266 -4.99 -30.93 -71.58
C ILE A 266 -5.93 -30.19 -72.57
N LEU A 267 -6.35 -28.98 -72.22
CA LEU A 267 -7.31 -28.19 -72.99
C LEU A 267 -6.66 -27.31 -74.08
N VAL A 268 -5.33 -27.14 -74.09
CA VAL A 268 -4.60 -26.27 -75.06
C VAL A 268 -4.85 -26.64 -76.52
N ASN A 269 -5.17 -27.91 -76.81
CA ASN A 269 -5.48 -28.35 -78.18
C ASN A 269 -6.90 -27.97 -78.65
N ASN A 270 -7.77 -27.54 -77.73
CA ASN A 270 -9.20 -27.30 -77.97
C ASN A 270 -9.65 -25.88 -77.63
N LEU A 271 -8.91 -25.19 -76.76
CA LEU A 271 -9.20 -23.85 -76.26
C LEU A 271 -7.94 -23.01 -76.31
N THR A 272 -8.08 -21.73 -76.63
CA THR A 272 -6.95 -20.80 -76.55
C THR A 272 -6.64 -20.48 -75.09
N GLU A 273 -5.39 -20.09 -74.82
CA GLU A 273 -4.98 -19.60 -73.50
C GLU A 273 -5.82 -18.38 -73.07
N GLU A 274 -6.18 -17.51 -74.02
CA GLU A 274 -7.04 -16.34 -73.78
C GLU A 274 -8.46 -16.73 -73.35
N GLU A 275 -9.06 -17.75 -73.98
CA GLU A 275 -10.40 -18.26 -73.61
C GLU A 275 -10.40 -18.84 -72.20
N LEU A 276 -9.39 -19.66 -71.88
CA LEU A 276 -9.21 -20.24 -70.54
C LEU A 276 -8.99 -19.16 -69.49
N GLN A 277 -8.11 -18.18 -69.76
CA GLN A 277 -7.83 -17.11 -68.83
C GLN A 277 -9.04 -16.20 -68.62
N THR A 278 -9.83 -15.95 -69.66
CA THR A 278 -11.08 -15.19 -69.59
C THR A 278 -12.08 -15.90 -68.68
N LEU A 279 -12.29 -17.22 -68.84
CA LEU A 279 -13.15 -18.02 -67.98
C LEU A 279 -12.71 -17.98 -66.51
N LEU A 280 -11.42 -18.23 -66.26
CA LEU A 280 -10.84 -18.28 -64.91
C LEU A 280 -10.87 -16.93 -64.19
N ASN A 281 -10.58 -15.85 -64.92
CA ASN A 281 -10.69 -14.49 -64.40
C ASN A 281 -12.14 -14.18 -64.03
N LYS A 282 -13.09 -14.57 -64.89
CA LYS A 282 -14.50 -14.31 -64.64
C LYS A 282 -15.03 -15.06 -63.43
N GLN A 283 -14.65 -16.33 -63.29
CA GLN A 283 -14.99 -17.12 -62.11
C GLN A 283 -14.45 -16.49 -60.83
N LYS A 284 -13.20 -16.00 -60.84
CA LYS A 284 -12.59 -15.32 -59.69
C LYS A 284 -13.31 -14.03 -59.32
N GLU A 285 -13.79 -13.28 -60.31
CA GLU A 285 -14.61 -12.07 -60.11
C GLU A 285 -15.93 -12.42 -59.42
N VAL A 286 -16.68 -13.40 -59.96
CA VAL A 286 -17.96 -13.85 -59.38
C VAL A 286 -17.78 -14.34 -57.95
N LEU A 287 -16.80 -15.21 -57.68
CA LEU A 287 -16.53 -15.72 -56.32
C LEU A 287 -16.22 -14.60 -55.31
N LYS A 288 -15.53 -13.53 -55.74
CA LYS A 288 -15.28 -12.37 -54.87
C LYS A 288 -16.56 -11.60 -54.56
N LEU A 289 -17.42 -11.40 -55.57
CA LEU A 289 -18.69 -10.70 -55.40
C LEU A 289 -19.64 -11.50 -54.50
N GLU A 290 -19.72 -12.83 -54.70
CA GLU A 290 -20.50 -13.74 -53.84
C GLU A 290 -20.02 -13.69 -52.39
N LYS A 291 -18.71 -13.81 -52.16
CA LYS A 291 -18.13 -13.71 -50.82
C LYS A 291 -18.40 -12.34 -50.16
N HIS A 292 -18.37 -11.27 -50.95
CA HIS A 292 -18.70 -9.94 -50.44
C HIS A 292 -20.18 -9.86 -50.04
N LEU A 293 -21.08 -10.39 -50.87
CA LEU A 293 -22.51 -10.43 -50.58
C LEU A 293 -22.84 -11.27 -49.34
N GLU A 294 -22.22 -12.44 -49.20
CA GLU A 294 -22.35 -13.29 -48.00
C GLU A 294 -21.87 -12.55 -46.74
N SER A 295 -20.72 -11.87 -46.81
CA SER A 295 -20.20 -11.10 -45.67
C SER A 295 -21.12 -9.97 -45.24
N LEU A 296 -21.88 -9.41 -46.18
CA LEU A 296 -22.91 -8.44 -45.85
C LEU A 296 -24.06 -9.19 -45.16
N GLN A 297 -24.65 -10.21 -45.76
CA GLN A 297 -25.84 -10.92 -45.24
C GLN A 297 -25.69 -11.53 -43.83
N GLN A 298 -24.48 -11.64 -43.28
CA GLN A 298 -24.20 -12.13 -41.93
C GLN A 298 -24.24 -11.05 -40.82
N ILE A 299 -24.44 -9.76 -41.16
CA ILE A 299 -24.46 -8.59 -40.24
C ILE A 299 -25.89 -8.20 -39.88
#